data_AF-X0WKD1-F1
#
_entry.id   AF-X0WKD1-F1
#
_cell.length_a   1.000
_cell.length_b   1.000
_cell.length_c   1.000
_cell.angle_alpha   90.00
_cell.angle_beta   90.00
_cell.angle_gamma   90.00
#
_symmetry.space_group_name_H-M   'P 1'
#
loop_
_entity.id
_entity.type
_entity.pdbx_description
1 polymer ?
#
loop_
_entity_poly.entity_id
_entity_poly.type
_entity_poly.pdbx_seq_one_letter_code
_entity_poly.pdbx_strand_id
1 'polypeptide(L)'
;YGYAEVTGGPHVFDDDTARYSIYQTAHVTFDYVLNLTEASFQVQLLAMPQLETLQEFVNLDSIRNEAQDVLVRGPHPASVSISVTVERVPGDTSTVATDLQNAIAAIVNATEIGIDGLDASLVVNAVEGVDESLHVAFPVTLQADFQLPDNTIVTKRSVEGRITVPESTYDWVTERNTFYYCIAPNVAVDLRDRV
;
A
#
# COMPACT_ATOMS: atom_id res chain seq x y z
N TYR A 1 -37.46 16.51 -11.04
CA TYR A 1 -36.40 17.16 -10.23
C TYR A 1 -35.10 16.94 -10.97
N GLY A 2 -34.74 17.91 -11.81
CA GLY A 2 -33.56 17.82 -12.68
C GLY A 2 -32.33 18.24 -11.89
N TYR A 3 -31.40 17.32 -11.70
CA TYR A 3 -30.03 17.66 -11.33
C TYR A 3 -29.32 18.08 -12.62
N ALA A 4 -28.89 19.33 -12.70
CA ALA A 4 -27.96 19.74 -13.73
C ALA A 4 -26.66 18.95 -13.52
N GLU A 5 -26.19 18.27 -14.57
CA GLU A 5 -24.84 17.69 -14.58
C GLU A 5 -23.83 18.82 -14.36
N VAL A 6 -23.03 18.68 -13.30
CA VAL A 6 -21.78 19.40 -13.12
C VAL A 6 -20.68 18.38 -13.39
N THR A 7 -19.62 18.75 -14.10
CA THR A 7 -18.45 17.90 -14.28
C THR A 7 -17.92 17.45 -12.91
N GLY A 8 -17.99 16.14 -12.63
CA GLY A 8 -17.95 15.59 -11.26
C GLY A 8 -19.30 14.95 -10.93
N GLY A 9 -19.44 13.66 -11.24
CA GLY A 9 -20.64 12.88 -10.94
C GLY A 9 -20.98 12.83 -9.44
N PRO A 10 -22.06 12.11 -9.06
CA PRO A 10 -22.63 12.20 -7.72
C PRO A 10 -21.55 11.89 -6.68
N HIS A 11 -21.17 12.92 -5.91
CA HIS A 11 -20.26 12.87 -4.76
C HIS A 11 -18.74 12.90 -5.01
N VAL A 12 -18.26 13.48 -6.11
CA VAL A 12 -16.87 13.98 -6.17
C VAL A 12 -16.88 15.50 -6.02
N PHE A 13 -16.43 15.99 -4.86
CA PHE A 13 -16.50 17.41 -4.51
C PHE A 13 -15.16 18.13 -4.65
N ASP A 14 -14.06 17.38 -4.69
CA ASP A 14 -12.69 17.89 -4.73
C ASP A 14 -11.70 16.81 -5.25
N ASP A 15 -10.47 17.24 -5.56
CA ASP A 15 -9.39 16.36 -6.03
C ASP A 15 -9.01 15.28 -4.99
N ASP A 16 -9.23 15.57 -3.71
CA ASP A 16 -8.92 14.66 -2.59
C ASP A 16 -9.90 13.47 -2.54
N THR A 17 -11.20 13.73 -2.76
CA THR A 17 -12.23 12.68 -2.88
C THR A 17 -12.15 11.92 -4.21
N ALA A 18 -11.63 12.56 -5.27
CA ALA A 18 -11.42 11.93 -6.56
C ALA A 18 -10.28 10.89 -6.55
N ARG A 19 -9.30 11.03 -5.64
CA ARG A 19 -8.03 10.27 -5.63
C ARG A 19 -8.20 8.75 -5.59
N TYR A 20 -9.27 8.25 -4.98
CA TYR A 20 -9.54 6.82 -4.91
C TYR A 20 -10.72 6.42 -5.78
N SER A 21 -11.12 7.21 -6.76
CA SER A 21 -12.28 6.94 -7.61
C SER A 21 -11.87 6.79 -9.07
N ILE A 22 -12.84 6.45 -9.92
CA ILE A 22 -12.67 6.45 -11.38
C ILE A 22 -12.33 7.84 -11.93
N TYR A 23 -12.55 8.88 -11.14
CA TYR A 23 -12.28 10.27 -11.50
C TYR A 23 -10.88 10.72 -11.08
N GLN A 24 -10.01 9.80 -10.64
CA GLN A 24 -8.64 10.11 -10.25
C GLN A 24 -7.88 10.72 -11.43
N THR A 25 -7.43 11.96 -11.26
CA THR A 25 -6.54 12.66 -12.18
C THR A 25 -5.14 12.72 -11.58
N ALA A 26 -4.14 12.22 -12.30
CA ALA A 26 -2.73 12.40 -11.92
C ALA A 26 -2.21 13.70 -12.54
N HIS A 27 -1.85 14.68 -11.70
CA HIS A 27 -1.20 15.91 -12.15
C HIS A 27 0.30 15.84 -11.82
N VAL A 28 1.15 15.79 -12.85
CA VAL A 28 2.61 15.80 -12.67
C VAL A 28 3.15 17.16 -13.09
N THR A 29 3.69 17.90 -12.13
CA THR A 29 4.32 19.21 -12.38
C THR A 29 5.84 19.07 -12.24
N PHE A 30 6.57 19.51 -13.26
CA PHE A 30 8.03 19.57 -13.23
C PHE A 30 8.45 21.01 -13.01
N ASP A 31 9.17 21.27 -11.92
CA ASP A 31 9.83 22.55 -11.69
C ASP A 31 11.31 22.42 -12.05
N TYR A 32 11.80 23.24 -12.97
CA TYR A 32 13.18 23.18 -13.47
C TYR A 32 13.79 24.56 -13.63
N VAL A 33 15.06 24.69 -13.25
CA VAL A 33 15.83 25.93 -13.42
C VAL A 33 16.48 25.93 -14.80
N LEU A 34 16.09 26.90 -15.63
CA LEU A 34 16.56 27.13 -16.99
C LEU A 34 18.07 27.40 -17.02
N ASN A 35 18.87 26.36 -17.30
CA ASN A 35 20.15 26.46 -18.01
C ASN A 35 20.50 25.14 -18.73
N LEU A 36 19.51 24.26 -18.91
CA LEU A 36 19.64 23.00 -19.63
C LEU A 36 18.77 23.08 -20.89
N THR A 37 19.31 22.65 -22.02
CA THR A 37 18.57 22.54 -23.29
C THR A 37 17.67 21.31 -23.35
N GLU A 38 17.95 20.28 -22.53
CA GLU A 38 17.16 19.05 -22.43
C GLU A 38 17.18 18.53 -20.98
N ALA A 39 16.06 17.93 -20.54
CA ALA A 39 15.95 17.23 -19.27
C ALA A 39 15.12 15.95 -19.46
N SER A 40 15.55 14.85 -18.86
CA SER A 40 14.81 13.57 -18.86
C SER A 40 14.32 13.28 -17.46
N PHE A 41 13.04 12.92 -17.35
CA PHE A 41 12.40 12.52 -16.11
C PHE A 41 11.79 11.14 -16.28
N GLN A 42 11.89 10.31 -15.24
CA GLN A 42 11.19 9.04 -15.17
C GLN A 42 10.08 9.19 -14.13
N VAL A 43 8.83 8.97 -14.56
CA VAL A 43 7.67 8.97 -13.67
C VAL A 43 7.16 7.53 -13.59
N GLN A 44 7.01 7.03 -12.38
CA GLN A 44 6.37 5.75 -12.11
C GLN A 44 5.01 6.02 -11.48
N LEU A 45 3.94 5.58 -12.16
CA LEU A 45 2.58 5.69 -11.66
C LEU A 45 2.12 4.30 -11.22
N LEU A 46 1.53 4.23 -10.03
CA LEU A 46 0.79 3.08 -9.56
C LEU A 46 -0.70 3.35 -9.82
N ALA A 47 -1.31 2.56 -10.69
CA ALA A 47 -2.73 2.67 -11.01
C ALA A 47 -3.46 1.42 -10.54
N MET A 48 -4.67 1.61 -10.00
CA MET A 48 -5.55 0.50 -9.64
C MET A 48 -6.41 0.14 -10.85
N PRO A 49 -6.25 -1.05 -11.45
CA PRO A 49 -7.00 -1.42 -12.64
C PRO A 49 -8.48 -1.65 -12.29
N GLN A 50 -9.36 -1.50 -13.30
CA GLN A 50 -10.76 -1.95 -13.27
C GLN A 50 -11.73 -1.23 -12.33
N LEU A 51 -11.34 -0.14 -11.66
CA LEU A 51 -12.31 0.67 -10.89
C LEU A 51 -13.46 1.17 -11.76
N GLU A 52 -13.17 1.59 -13.00
CA GLU A 52 -14.18 1.99 -13.99
C GLU A 52 -15.15 0.86 -14.30
N THR A 53 -14.64 -0.33 -14.61
CA THR A 53 -15.46 -1.50 -14.91
C THR A 53 -16.33 -1.91 -13.73
N LEU A 54 -15.83 -1.80 -12.49
CA LEU A 54 -16.61 -2.06 -11.29
C LEU A 54 -17.70 -1.00 -11.08
N GLN A 55 -17.39 0.28 -11.31
CA GLN A 55 -18.37 1.36 -11.23
C GLN A 55 -19.46 1.20 -12.29
N GLU A 56 -19.10 0.85 -13.52
CA GLU A 56 -20.04 0.55 -14.60
C GLU A 56 -20.94 -0.63 -14.24
N PHE A 57 -20.37 -1.71 -13.68
CA PHE A 57 -21.13 -2.88 -13.26
C PHE A 57 -22.18 -2.57 -12.21
N VAL A 58 -21.84 -1.79 -11.17
CA VAL A 58 -22.82 -1.40 -10.14
C VAL A 58 -23.85 -0.38 -10.64
N ASN A 59 -23.54 0.33 -11.74
CA ASN A 59 -24.44 1.29 -12.37
C ASN A 59 -25.38 0.68 -13.41
N LEU A 60 -25.23 -0.60 -13.77
CA LEU A 60 -26.14 -1.28 -14.70
C LEU A 60 -27.57 -1.30 -14.15
N ASP A 61 -28.56 -0.91 -14.95
CA ASP A 61 -29.98 -0.83 -14.54
C ASP A 61 -30.53 -2.15 -13.95
N SER A 62 -29.98 -3.30 -14.33
CA SER A 62 -30.38 -4.62 -13.82
C SER A 62 -29.87 -4.93 -12.40
N ILE A 63 -28.84 -4.23 -11.95
CA ILE A 63 -28.16 -4.43 -10.65
C ILE A 63 -28.39 -3.22 -9.75
N ARG A 64 -28.43 -2.03 -10.34
CA ARG A 64 -28.54 -0.76 -9.65
C ARG A 64 -29.84 -0.70 -8.87
N ASN A 65 -29.71 -0.41 -7.59
CA ASN A 65 -30.84 -0.05 -6.75
C ASN A 65 -31.10 1.45 -6.91
N GLU A 66 -32.22 1.85 -7.53
CA GLU A 66 -32.57 3.27 -7.74
C GLU A 66 -32.70 4.07 -6.42
N ALA A 67 -32.94 3.38 -5.29
CA ALA A 67 -33.00 4.01 -3.98
C ALA A 67 -31.63 4.22 -3.33
N GLN A 68 -30.54 3.78 -3.97
CA GLN A 68 -29.18 3.89 -3.46
C GLN A 68 -28.25 4.54 -4.48
N ASP A 69 -27.37 5.39 -3.97
CA ASP A 69 -26.25 5.92 -4.74
C ASP A 69 -24.98 5.18 -4.31
N VAL A 70 -24.27 4.60 -5.28
CA VAL A 70 -23.12 3.73 -5.02
C VAL A 70 -21.91 4.26 -5.79
N LEU A 71 -20.91 4.72 -5.03
CA LEU A 71 -19.62 5.11 -5.55
C LEU A 71 -18.58 4.05 -5.16
N VAL A 72 -17.98 3.42 -6.17
CA VAL A 72 -16.87 2.50 -6.01
C VAL A 72 -15.59 3.31 -5.78
N ARG A 73 -14.87 2.97 -4.71
CA ARG A 73 -13.57 3.56 -4.40
C ARG A 73 -12.51 2.47 -4.33
N GLY A 74 -11.31 2.79 -4.81
CA GLY A 74 -10.12 2.01 -4.60
C GLY A 74 -9.67 2.04 -3.15
N PRO A 75 -8.92 1.02 -2.72
CA PRO A 75 -8.39 0.95 -1.37
C PRO A 75 -7.37 2.06 -1.05
N HIS A 76 -7.28 2.41 0.22
CA HIS A 76 -6.28 3.31 0.78
C HIS A 76 -4.91 2.62 0.86
N PRO A 77 -3.86 3.21 0.29
CA PRO A 77 -2.51 2.65 0.35
C PRO A 77 -1.89 2.90 1.74
N ALA A 78 -1.27 1.86 2.28
CA ALA A 78 -0.39 1.93 3.44
C ALA A 78 1.03 1.52 3.04
N SER A 79 1.96 2.47 3.05
CA SER A 79 3.38 2.20 2.73
C SER A 79 4.06 1.57 3.93
N VAL A 80 4.58 0.36 3.76
CA VAL A 80 5.18 -0.41 4.84
C VAL A 80 6.71 -0.36 4.76
N SER A 81 7.33 -0.16 5.91
CA SER A 81 8.76 -0.32 6.15
C SER A 81 8.99 -1.35 7.26
N ILE A 82 9.96 -2.24 7.05
CA ILE A 82 10.20 -3.40 7.91
C ILE A 82 11.66 -3.41 8.30
N SER A 83 11.96 -3.65 9.57
CA SER A 83 13.32 -3.92 10.03
C SER A 83 13.36 -5.24 10.79
N VAL A 84 14.23 -6.13 10.35
CA VAL A 84 14.33 -7.50 10.84
C VAL A 84 15.79 -7.93 10.98
N THR A 85 16.08 -8.71 12.02
CA THR A 85 17.34 -9.42 12.17
C THR A 85 17.12 -10.88 11.81
N VAL A 86 17.96 -11.43 10.95
CA VAL A 86 17.90 -12.82 10.50
C VAL A 86 19.19 -13.51 10.91
N GLU A 87 19.05 -14.58 11.69
CA GLU A 87 20.12 -15.48 12.08
C GLU A 87 20.28 -16.59 11.04
N ARG A 88 21.52 -16.87 10.65
CA ARG A 88 21.87 -17.93 9.71
C ARG A 88 22.92 -18.86 10.31
N VAL A 89 23.09 -20.04 9.70
CA VAL A 89 24.13 -20.98 10.08
C VAL A 89 25.52 -20.37 9.82
N PRO A 90 26.46 -20.46 10.78
CA PRO A 90 27.80 -19.92 10.58
C PRO A 90 28.49 -20.47 9.33
N GLY A 91 28.98 -19.57 8.48
CA GLY A 91 29.67 -19.92 7.24
C GLY A 91 28.77 -20.06 6.01
N ASP A 92 27.45 -19.92 6.17
CA ASP A 92 26.54 -19.84 5.02
C ASP A 92 26.58 -18.44 4.37
N THR A 93 26.96 -18.40 3.10
CA THR A 93 26.99 -17.18 2.28
C THR A 93 26.03 -17.22 1.10
N SER A 94 25.20 -18.26 1.02
CA SER A 94 24.28 -18.48 -0.09
C SER A 94 23.13 -17.46 -0.09
N THR A 95 22.64 -17.07 1.10
CA THR A 95 21.57 -16.07 1.23
C THR A 95 22.11 -14.65 1.16
N VAL A 96 21.59 -13.86 0.21
CA VAL A 96 21.88 -12.44 0.09
C VAL A 96 20.75 -11.61 0.72
N ALA A 97 21.09 -10.52 1.39
CA ALA A 97 20.09 -9.61 2.00
C ALA A 97 19.04 -9.15 0.98
N THR A 98 19.43 -8.91 -0.27
CA THR A 98 18.53 -8.50 -1.36
C THR A 98 17.44 -9.53 -1.66
N ASP A 99 17.76 -10.83 -1.59
CA ASP A 99 16.78 -11.89 -1.85
C ASP A 99 15.72 -11.92 -0.73
N LEU A 100 16.15 -11.74 0.51
CA LEU A 100 15.26 -11.60 1.67
C LEU A 100 14.40 -10.34 1.58
N GLN A 101 14.97 -9.20 1.20
CA GLN A 101 14.23 -7.96 0.98
C GLN A 101 13.14 -8.13 -0.08
N ASN A 102 13.46 -8.78 -1.20
CA ASN A 102 12.52 -9.07 -2.27
C ASN A 102 11.41 -10.03 -1.82
N ALA A 103 11.76 -11.09 -1.10
CA ALA A 103 10.79 -12.06 -0.59
C ALA A 103 9.82 -11.43 0.43
N ILE A 104 10.33 -10.63 1.37
CA ILE A 104 9.52 -9.91 2.35
C ILE A 104 8.62 -8.88 1.66
N ALA A 105 9.15 -8.10 0.71
CA ALA A 105 8.33 -7.14 -0.03
C ALA A 105 7.24 -7.86 -0.84
N ALA A 106 7.57 -8.98 -1.47
CA ALA A 106 6.62 -9.78 -2.26
C ALA A 106 5.49 -10.35 -1.39
N ILE A 107 5.77 -10.88 -0.20
CA ILE A 107 4.70 -11.42 0.66
C ILE A 107 3.76 -10.31 1.14
N VAL A 108 4.29 -9.13 1.46
CA VAL A 108 3.47 -7.98 1.89
C VAL A 108 2.57 -7.54 0.73
N ASN A 109 3.12 -7.43 -0.48
CA ASN A 109 2.34 -7.04 -1.67
C ASN A 109 1.35 -8.11 -2.13
N ALA A 110 1.52 -9.36 -1.71
CA ALA A 110 0.58 -10.45 -1.95
C ALA A 110 -0.56 -10.49 -0.94
N THR A 111 -0.53 -9.65 0.11
CA THR A 111 -1.63 -9.56 1.06
C THR A 111 -2.91 -9.05 0.39
N GLU A 112 -4.03 -9.65 0.75
CA GLU A 112 -5.33 -9.22 0.24
C GLU A 112 -5.73 -7.88 0.85
N ILE A 113 -6.57 -7.14 0.13
CA ILE A 113 -7.21 -5.94 0.66
C ILE A 113 -8.17 -6.38 1.77
N GLY A 114 -8.19 -5.66 2.88
CA GLY A 114 -9.17 -5.90 3.92
C GLY A 114 -8.74 -6.81 5.06
N ILE A 115 -7.43 -7.11 5.17
CA ILE A 115 -6.89 -7.84 6.31
C ILE A 115 -6.94 -6.99 7.60
N ASP A 116 -7.14 -7.66 8.73
CA ASP A 116 -7.26 -7.13 10.11
C ASP A 116 -5.93 -6.57 10.68
N GLY A 117 -4.95 -6.34 9.82
CA GLY A 117 -3.61 -5.86 10.16
C GLY A 117 -2.48 -6.65 9.51
N LEU A 118 -1.28 -6.09 9.58
CA LEU A 118 -0.05 -6.72 9.12
C LEU A 118 0.72 -7.31 10.31
N ASP A 119 0.81 -8.64 10.35
CA ASP A 119 1.52 -9.38 11.39
C ASP A 119 2.96 -9.74 10.97
N ALA A 120 3.88 -9.74 11.94
CA ALA A 120 5.29 -10.11 11.75
C ALA A 120 5.47 -11.59 11.38
N SER A 121 4.47 -12.44 11.63
CA SER A 121 4.45 -13.83 11.16
C SER A 121 4.57 -13.94 9.65
N LEU A 122 4.04 -12.97 8.88
CA LEU A 122 4.22 -12.92 7.43
C LEU A 122 5.68 -12.73 7.04
N VAL A 123 6.41 -11.90 7.80
CA VAL A 123 7.85 -11.69 7.61
C VAL A 123 8.63 -12.97 7.92
N VAL A 124 8.29 -13.66 9.01
CA VAL A 124 8.88 -14.96 9.37
C VAL A 124 8.68 -15.97 8.25
N ASN A 125 7.44 -16.13 7.77
CA ASN A 125 7.12 -17.06 6.69
C ASN A 125 7.86 -16.71 5.39
N ALA A 126 8.06 -15.42 5.08
CA ALA A 126 8.82 -15.02 3.90
C ALA A 126 10.31 -15.33 4.00
N VAL A 127 10.90 -15.17 5.19
CA VAL A 127 12.31 -15.51 5.43
C VAL A 127 12.52 -17.03 5.34
N GLU A 128 11.68 -17.82 6.02
CA GLU A 128 11.74 -19.28 5.99
C GLU A 128 11.44 -19.85 4.59
N GLY A 129 10.60 -19.14 3.80
CA GLY A 129 10.32 -19.50 2.41
C GLY A 129 11.48 -19.28 1.44
N VAL A 130 12.48 -18.46 1.80
CA VAL A 130 13.73 -18.33 1.04
C VAL A 130 14.68 -19.48 1.38
N ASP A 131 14.86 -19.75 2.68
CA ASP A 131 15.69 -20.84 3.18
C ASP A 131 15.22 -21.26 4.59
N GLU A 132 14.88 -22.54 4.74
CA GLU A 132 14.36 -23.12 5.99
C GLU A 132 15.40 -23.11 7.14
N SER A 133 16.68 -22.91 6.84
CA SER A 133 17.75 -22.82 7.84
C SER A 133 17.87 -21.43 8.48
N LEU A 134 17.19 -20.43 7.95
CA LEU A 134 17.17 -19.07 8.47
C LEU A 134 16.17 -18.94 9.62
N HIS A 135 16.54 -18.13 10.60
CA HIS A 135 15.68 -17.84 11.73
C HIS A 135 15.53 -16.35 11.94
N VAL A 136 14.29 -15.87 12.09
CA VAL A 136 14.05 -14.48 12.43
C VAL A 136 14.25 -14.26 13.92
N ALA A 137 15.18 -13.36 14.27
CA ALA A 137 15.36 -12.91 15.63
C ALA A 137 14.39 -11.77 15.95
N PHE A 138 13.59 -11.94 17.01
CA PHE A 138 12.70 -10.90 17.51
C PHE A 138 13.46 -9.86 18.34
N PRO A 139 13.04 -8.58 18.32
CA PRO A 139 11.79 -8.06 17.75
C PRO A 139 11.88 -7.70 16.26
N VAL A 140 10.81 -7.98 15.51
CA VAL A 140 10.60 -7.42 14.16
C VAL A 140 9.93 -6.06 14.30
N THR A 141 10.54 -5.01 13.76
CA THR A 141 9.94 -3.69 13.76
C THR A 141 9.17 -3.49 12.46
N LEU A 142 7.87 -3.20 12.59
CA LEU A 142 7.01 -2.83 11.49
C LEU A 142 6.66 -1.34 11.61
N GLN A 143 6.64 -0.65 10.48
CA GLN A 143 6.12 0.70 10.36
C GLN A 143 5.23 0.78 9.13
N ALA A 144 4.06 1.40 9.26
CA ALA A 144 3.21 1.73 8.13
C ALA A 144 2.83 3.20 8.15
N ASP A 145 2.95 3.83 6.98
CA ASP A 145 2.51 5.19 6.73
C ASP A 145 1.19 5.13 5.96
N PHE A 146 0.10 5.51 6.63
CA PHE A 146 -1.24 5.55 6.07
C PHE A 146 -1.48 6.93 5.49
N GLN A 147 -1.77 7.00 4.20
CA GLN A 147 -2.16 8.24 3.56
C GLN A 147 -3.68 8.42 3.66
N LEU A 148 -4.11 9.40 4.44
CA LEU A 148 -5.51 9.77 4.60
C LEU A 148 -6.00 10.59 3.38
N PRO A 149 -7.32 10.68 3.16
CA PRO A 149 -7.90 11.47 2.06
C PRO A 149 -7.51 12.94 2.08
N ASP A 150 -7.30 13.52 3.26
CA ASP A 150 -6.88 14.92 3.46
C ASP A 150 -5.37 15.16 3.19
N ASN A 151 -4.67 14.17 2.62
CA ASN A 151 -3.23 14.12 2.43
C ASN A 151 -2.39 14.02 3.71
N THR A 152 -3.00 13.89 4.89
CA THR A 152 -2.26 13.67 6.12
C THR A 152 -1.67 12.26 6.12
N ILE A 153 -0.41 12.15 6.53
CA ILE A 153 0.26 10.87 6.71
C ILE A 153 0.20 10.50 8.19
N VAL A 154 -0.47 9.39 8.50
CA VAL A 154 -0.49 8.80 9.84
C VAL A 154 0.51 7.66 9.88
N THR A 155 1.59 7.83 10.62
CA THR A 155 2.57 6.76 10.83
C THR A 155 2.20 5.92 12.04
N LYS A 156 2.12 4.60 11.87
CA LYS A 156 2.07 3.61 12.95
C LYS A 156 3.36 2.83 12.96
N ARG A 157 3.93 2.65 14.15
CA ARG A 157 5.11 1.82 14.36
C ARG A 157 4.82 0.82 15.47
N SER A 158 5.21 -0.43 15.26
CA SER A 158 5.03 -1.51 16.21
C SER A 158 6.30 -2.33 16.30
N VAL A 159 6.75 -2.54 17.54
CA VAL A 159 7.83 -3.49 17.89
C VAL A 159 7.28 -4.82 18.39
N GLU A 160 5.96 -4.87 18.62
CA GLU A 160 5.22 -6.07 19.05
C GLU A 160 4.86 -6.96 17.85
N GLY A 161 5.21 -6.54 16.64
CA GLY A 161 5.05 -7.33 15.43
C GLY A 161 3.64 -7.30 14.84
N ARG A 162 2.81 -6.29 15.15
CA ARG A 162 1.53 -6.09 14.48
C ARG A 162 1.25 -4.61 14.20
N ILE A 163 0.82 -4.32 12.98
CA ILE A 163 0.33 -3.00 12.58
C ILE A 163 -1.15 -3.09 12.25
N THR A 164 -1.96 -2.26 12.88
CA THR A 164 -3.39 -2.09 12.57
C THR A 164 -3.63 -0.74 11.91
N VAL A 165 -4.72 -0.67 11.13
CA VAL A 165 -5.10 0.58 10.46
C VAL A 165 -5.63 1.55 11.52
N PRO A 166 -5.24 2.85 11.48
CA PRO A 166 -5.89 3.84 12.31
C PRO A 166 -7.36 3.94 11.91
N GLU A 167 -8.27 3.50 12.78
CA GLU A 167 -9.70 3.70 12.55
C GLU A 167 -10.02 5.20 12.54
N SER A 168 -10.43 5.72 11.38
CA SER A 168 -11.01 7.04 11.25
C SER A 168 -12.33 6.93 10.50
N THR A 169 -13.44 6.95 11.26
CA THR A 169 -14.80 6.96 10.69
C THR A 169 -15.08 8.21 9.85
N TYR A 170 -14.35 9.31 10.08
CA TYR A 170 -14.54 10.55 9.32
C TYR A 170 -13.85 10.50 7.96
N ASP A 171 -12.76 9.76 7.87
CA ASP A 171 -11.93 9.67 6.66
C ASP A 171 -12.24 8.42 5.82
N TRP A 172 -13.23 7.63 6.24
CA TRP A 172 -13.62 6.38 5.60
C TRP A 172 -12.47 5.37 5.50
N VAL A 173 -11.42 5.52 6.30
CA VAL A 173 -10.26 4.63 6.32
C VAL A 173 -10.50 3.55 7.37
N THR A 174 -10.55 2.32 6.91
CA THR A 174 -10.77 1.13 7.73
C THR A 174 -9.82 0.02 7.29
N GLU A 175 -9.70 -1.03 8.10
CA GLU A 175 -8.93 -2.22 7.71
C GLU A 175 -9.47 -2.83 6.42
N ARG A 176 -10.80 -2.83 6.24
CA ARG A 176 -11.50 -3.42 5.08
C ARG A 176 -11.18 -2.80 3.73
N ASN A 177 -10.74 -1.55 3.72
CA ASN A 177 -10.45 -0.82 2.49
C ASN A 177 -9.03 -0.26 2.48
N THR A 178 -8.14 -0.81 3.30
CA THR A 178 -6.71 -0.48 3.26
C THR A 178 -5.95 -1.64 2.63
N PHE A 179 -4.93 -1.33 1.84
CA PHE A 179 -3.99 -2.32 1.33
C PHE A 179 -2.56 -1.95 1.75
N TYR A 180 -1.80 -2.95 2.13
CA TYR A 180 -0.40 -2.78 2.48
C TYR A 180 0.45 -2.97 1.23
N TYR A 181 1.43 -2.09 1.05
CA TYR A 181 2.44 -2.29 0.02
C TYR A 181 3.83 -2.01 0.58
N CYS A 182 4.81 -2.74 0.08
CA CYS A 182 6.20 -2.63 0.48
C CYS A 182 7.10 -2.77 -0.75
N ILE A 183 8.11 -1.91 -0.85
CA ILE A 183 9.17 -2.06 -1.84
C ILE A 183 10.41 -2.64 -1.14
N ALA A 184 11.20 -3.45 -1.84
CA ALA A 184 12.40 -4.09 -1.27
C ALA A 184 13.35 -3.11 -0.56
N PRO A 185 13.59 -1.87 -1.05
CA PRO A 185 14.42 -0.89 -0.34
C PRO A 185 13.88 -0.44 1.03
N ASN A 186 12.58 -0.61 1.30
CA ASN A 186 11.95 -0.29 2.59
C ASN A 186 12.11 -1.42 3.62
N VAL A 187 12.75 -2.54 3.25
CA VAL A 187 13.04 -3.66 4.14
C VAL A 187 14.51 -3.60 4.56
N ALA A 188 14.77 -3.34 5.83
CA ALA A 188 16.09 -3.39 6.44
C ALA A 188 16.33 -4.79 7.02
N VAL A 189 17.28 -5.53 6.45
CA VAL A 189 17.67 -6.87 6.90
C VAL A 189 19.07 -6.81 7.52
N ASP A 190 19.18 -7.22 8.78
CA ASP A 190 20.45 -7.42 9.48
C ASP A 190 20.76 -8.92 9.58
N LEU A 191 21.77 -9.39 8.83
CA LEU A 191 22.17 -10.80 8.82
C LEU A 191 23.23 -11.06 9.89
N ARG A 192 22.97 -12.05 10.75
CA ARG A 192 23.88 -12.46 11.83
C ARG A 192 24.14 -13.96 11.79
N ASP A 193 25.36 -14.36 12.10
CA ASP A 193 25.67 -15.77 12.29
C ASP A 193 25.18 -16.20 13.67
N ARG A 194 24.48 -17.34 13.73
CA ARG A 194 23.96 -17.91 14.97
C ARG A 194 25.13 -18.33 15.86
N VAL A 195 25.18 -17.81 17.09
CA VAL A 195 26.20 -18.14 18.10
C VAL A 195 25.95 -19.51 18.71
#